data_AF-A0A183KLB1-F1
#
_entry.id   AF-A0A183KLB1-F1
#
_cell.length_a   1.000
_cell.length_b   1.000
_cell.length_c   1.000
_cell.angle_alpha   90.00
_cell.angle_beta   90.00
_cell.angle_gamma   90.00
#
_symmetry.space_group_name_H-M   'P 1'
#
loop_
_entity.id
_entity.type
_entity.pdbx_description
1 polymer ?
#
loop_
_entity_poly.entity_id
_entity_poly.type
_entity_poly.pdbx_seq_one_letter_code
_entity_poly.pdbx_strand_id
1 'polypeptide(L)'
;MFQAFHDLLNGEGTTMESNWKEMKEAVTSTCHEVLGHKEHHHKEWITVDTLNKTQERRNKKAAVNTSRTRAEKTKAQAEYTEVSEQVRRSIRTDKSKYVEGLAMTAEKAAREGNIRQLYDITKKLPVNRRKAERPMK
;
A
#
# COMPACT_ATOMS: atom_id res chain seq x y z
N MET A 1 -13.10 30.92 -3.05
CA MET A 1 -12.03 29.96 -3.40
C MET A 1 -11.65 30.07 -4.88
N PHE A 2 -12.61 29.93 -5.82
CA PHE A 2 -12.34 30.07 -7.28
C PHE A 2 -11.74 31.43 -7.70
N GLN A 3 -12.16 32.53 -7.09
CA GLN A 3 -11.65 33.87 -7.43
C GLN A 3 -10.15 34.02 -7.14
N ALA A 4 -9.69 33.58 -5.95
CA ALA A 4 -8.28 33.64 -5.57
C ALA A 4 -7.37 32.80 -6.49
N PHE A 5 -7.88 31.67 -7.02
CA PHE A 5 -7.16 30.86 -8.01
C PHE A 5 -7.04 31.55 -9.36
N HIS A 6 -8.09 32.25 -9.78
CA HIS A 6 -8.09 33.02 -11.02
C HIS A 6 -7.12 34.20 -10.95
N ASP A 7 -7.05 34.88 -9.81
CA ASP A 7 -6.18 36.03 -9.61
C ASP A 7 -4.69 35.61 -9.53
N LEU A 8 -4.38 34.44 -8.96
CA LEU A 8 -3.01 33.88 -8.89
C LEU A 8 -2.47 33.45 -10.27
N LEU A 9 -3.32 32.92 -11.14
CA LEU A 9 -2.94 32.49 -12.50
C LEU A 9 -2.63 33.66 -13.44
N ASN A 10 -3.20 34.83 -13.17
CA ASN A 10 -3.07 36.02 -14.00
C ASN A 10 -2.06 37.05 -13.44
N GLY A 11 -1.34 36.70 -12.35
CA GLY A 11 -0.31 37.53 -11.73
C GLY A 11 0.91 37.71 -12.64
N GLU A 12 1.15 38.95 -13.04
CA GLU A 12 2.18 39.38 -13.99
C GLU A 12 3.55 39.47 -13.27
N GLY A 13 4.37 38.41 -13.31
CA GLY A 13 5.74 38.48 -12.76
C GLY A 13 6.47 37.17 -12.44
N THR A 14 5.82 36.02 -12.50
CA THR A 14 6.40 34.72 -12.12
C THR A 14 6.38 33.74 -13.29
N THR A 15 7.42 32.90 -13.41
CA THR A 15 7.53 31.93 -14.51
C THR A 15 6.34 30.97 -14.49
N MET A 16 5.74 30.71 -15.65
CA MET A 16 4.51 29.91 -15.77
C MET A 16 4.57 28.53 -15.07
N GLU A 17 5.77 27.97 -14.95
CA GLU A 17 6.06 26.73 -14.22
C GLU A 17 5.91 26.87 -12.69
N SER A 18 6.31 28.02 -12.13
CA SER A 18 6.15 28.32 -10.70
C SER A 18 4.68 28.52 -10.32
N ASN A 19 3.89 29.24 -11.14
CA ASN A 19 2.45 29.42 -10.94
C ASN A 19 1.71 28.08 -11.01
N TRP A 20 2.10 27.21 -11.95
CA TRP A 20 1.53 25.88 -12.06
C TRP A 20 1.84 25.00 -10.84
N LYS A 21 3.07 25.10 -10.30
CA LYS A 21 3.47 24.38 -9.10
C LYS A 21 2.69 24.86 -7.87
N GLU A 22 2.60 26.17 -7.67
CA GLU A 22 1.90 26.79 -6.55
C GLU A 22 0.40 26.44 -6.56
N MET A 23 -0.23 26.45 -7.74
CA MET A 23 -1.63 26.05 -7.88
C MET A 23 -1.85 24.57 -7.56
N LYS A 24 -0.95 23.68 -8.01
CA LYS A 24 -1.03 22.25 -7.68
C LYS A 24 -0.87 22.03 -6.17
N GLU A 25 0.03 22.76 -5.52
CA GLU A 25 0.24 22.71 -4.07
C GLU A 25 -0.99 23.23 -3.30
N ALA A 26 -1.56 24.37 -3.69
CA ALA A 26 -2.75 24.94 -3.06
C ALA A 26 -3.98 24.03 -3.16
N VAL A 27 -4.23 23.44 -4.34
CA VAL A 27 -5.31 22.47 -4.53
C VAL A 27 -5.07 21.22 -3.68
N THR A 28 -3.85 20.69 -3.70
CA THR A 28 -3.49 19.50 -2.91
C THR A 28 -3.65 19.76 -1.40
N SER A 29 -3.23 20.93 -0.93
CA SER A 29 -3.35 21.34 0.48
C SER A 29 -4.81 21.44 0.91
N THR A 30 -5.64 22.10 0.11
CA THR A 30 -7.08 22.25 0.39
C THR A 30 -7.78 20.88 0.42
N CYS A 31 -7.44 19.98 -0.50
CA CYS A 31 -7.97 18.62 -0.50
C CYS A 31 -7.56 17.86 0.77
N HIS A 32 -6.32 17.99 1.24
CA HIS A 32 -5.89 17.35 2.49
C HIS A 32 -6.57 17.93 3.73
N GLU A 33 -6.82 19.24 3.77
CA GLU A 33 -7.50 19.89 4.91
C GLU A 33 -8.99 19.51 4.98
N VAL A 34 -9.68 19.50 3.84
CA VAL A 34 -11.13 19.22 3.79
C VAL A 34 -11.44 17.73 3.86
N LEU A 35 -10.68 16.89 3.14
CA LEU A 35 -10.95 15.45 3.05
C LEU A 35 -10.13 14.63 4.07
N GLY A 36 -9.15 15.26 4.73
CA GLY A 36 -8.20 14.58 5.58
C GLY A 36 -7.24 13.67 4.81
N HIS A 37 -6.17 13.24 5.46
CA HIS A 37 -5.43 12.07 4.98
C HIS A 37 -6.17 10.81 5.38
N LYS A 38 -6.51 9.97 4.39
CA LYS A 38 -6.88 8.59 4.70
C LYS A 38 -5.64 7.89 5.23
N GLU A 39 -5.59 7.66 6.54
CA GLU A 39 -4.53 6.86 7.13
C GLU A 39 -4.57 5.47 6.49
N HIS A 40 -3.59 5.22 5.63
CA HIS A 40 -3.34 3.89 5.12
C HIS A 40 -2.66 3.11 6.23
N HIS A 41 -3.44 2.72 7.24
CA HIS A 41 -2.98 1.75 8.22
C HIS A 41 -2.49 0.54 7.45
N HIS A 42 -1.18 0.33 7.55
CA HIS A 42 -0.57 -0.87 7.03
C HIS A 42 -1.26 -2.01 7.78
N LYS A 43 -1.69 -3.04 7.06
CA LYS A 43 -2.29 -4.19 7.73
C LYS A 43 -1.29 -4.68 8.78
N GLU A 44 -1.77 -5.00 9.98
CA GLU A 44 -0.94 -5.39 11.14
C GLU A 44 0.10 -6.49 10.80
N TRP A 45 -0.15 -7.29 9.76
CA TRP A 45 0.72 -8.36 9.32
C TRP A 45 1.88 -7.96 8.41
N ILE A 46 1.91 -6.74 7.84
CA ILE A 46 2.99 -6.33 6.94
C ILE A 46 4.21 -5.94 7.77
N THR A 47 5.33 -6.63 7.54
CA THR A 47 6.58 -6.33 8.24
C THR A 47 7.34 -5.16 7.62
N VAL A 48 8.22 -4.53 8.41
CA VAL A 48 9.13 -3.46 7.95
C VAL A 48 10.05 -3.95 6.83
N ASP A 49 10.49 -5.22 6.87
CA ASP A 49 11.31 -5.82 5.81
C ASP A 49 10.57 -5.84 4.46
N THR A 50 9.29 -6.24 4.46
CA THR A 50 8.44 -6.22 3.26
C THR A 50 8.21 -4.79 2.73
N LEU A 51 8.11 -3.80 3.63
CA LEU A 51 8.02 -2.38 3.23
C LEU A 51 9.32 -1.92 2.55
N ASN A 52 10.48 -2.25 3.13
CA ASN A 52 11.79 -1.91 2.55
C ASN A 52 11.96 -2.52 1.15
N LYS A 53 11.62 -3.80 0.97
CA LYS A 53 11.64 -4.48 -0.34
C LYS A 53 10.68 -3.85 -1.33
N THR A 54 9.52 -3.38 -0.87
CA THR A 54 8.55 -2.65 -1.72
C THR A 54 9.14 -1.33 -2.21
N GLN A 55 9.87 -0.62 -1.36
CA GLN A 55 10.56 0.59 -1.74
C GLN A 55 11.72 0.32 -2.71
N GLU A 56 12.50 -0.74 -2.48
CA GLU A 56 13.54 -1.18 -3.40
C GLU A 56 12.98 -1.49 -4.79
N ARG A 57 11.86 -2.21 -4.87
CA ARG A 57 11.15 -2.47 -6.13
C ARG A 57 10.78 -1.18 -6.86
N ARG A 58 10.36 -0.13 -6.14
CA ARG A 58 10.04 1.19 -6.73
C ARG A 58 11.29 1.83 -7.33
N ASN A 59 12.42 1.76 -6.61
CA ASN A 59 13.69 2.29 -7.10
C ASN A 59 14.15 1.56 -8.37
N LYS A 60 14.07 0.23 -8.40
CA LYS A 60 14.35 -0.57 -9.61
C LYS A 60 13.42 -0.23 -10.77
N LYS A 61 12.13 0.03 -10.48
CA LYS A 61 11.18 0.48 -11.49
C LYS A 61 11.53 1.86 -12.05
N ALA A 62 12.01 2.77 -11.20
CA ALA A 62 12.50 4.08 -11.65
C ALA A 62 13.69 3.93 -12.60
N ALA A 63 14.66 3.06 -12.29
CA ALA A 63 15.79 2.78 -13.17
C ALA A 63 15.37 2.24 -14.56
N VAL A 64 14.33 1.40 -14.62
CA VAL A 64 13.73 0.94 -15.90
C VAL A 64 13.09 2.09 -16.67
N ASN A 65 12.45 3.03 -15.98
CA ASN A 65 11.77 4.16 -16.63
C ASN A 65 12.77 5.21 -17.15
N THR A 66 13.92 5.36 -16.48
CA THR A 66 14.95 6.35 -16.85
C THR A 66 16.02 5.80 -17.80
N SER A 67 16.03 4.50 -18.11
CA SER A 67 17.03 3.88 -18.99
C SER A 67 17.01 4.48 -20.39
N ARG A 68 18.19 4.79 -20.95
CA ARG A 68 18.32 5.50 -22.23
C ARG A 68 18.53 4.55 -23.39
N THR A 69 19.25 3.45 -23.18
CA THR A 69 19.51 2.44 -24.22
C THR A 69 18.71 1.17 -24.00
N ARG A 70 18.48 0.40 -25.07
CA ARG A 70 17.75 -0.88 -25.00
C ARG A 70 18.46 -1.90 -24.11
N ALA A 71 19.79 -1.92 -24.12
CA ALA A 71 20.58 -2.84 -23.29
C ALA A 71 20.42 -2.52 -21.78
N GLU A 72 20.54 -1.25 -21.41
CA GLU A 72 20.29 -0.79 -20.03
C GLU A 72 18.88 -1.13 -19.57
N LYS A 73 17.87 -0.89 -20.43
CA LYS A 73 16.48 -1.20 -20.11
C LYS A 73 16.27 -2.69 -19.84
N THR A 74 16.84 -3.57 -20.69
CA THR A 74 16.74 -5.01 -20.51
C THR A 74 17.39 -5.46 -19.20
N LYS A 75 18.57 -4.92 -18.86
CA LYS A 75 19.25 -5.22 -17.58
C LYS A 75 18.43 -4.76 -16.38
N ALA A 76 17.99 -3.51 -16.37
CA ALA A 76 17.17 -2.96 -15.29
C ALA A 76 15.83 -3.71 -15.14
N GLN A 77 15.24 -4.17 -16.25
CA GLN A 77 14.00 -4.94 -16.24
C GLN A 77 14.20 -6.33 -15.62
N ALA A 78 15.35 -6.97 -15.85
CA ALA A 78 15.69 -8.23 -15.19
C ALA A 78 15.79 -8.04 -13.67
N GLU A 79 16.52 -7.02 -13.21
CA GLU A 79 16.64 -6.69 -11.78
C GLU A 79 15.29 -6.36 -11.14
N TYR A 80 14.43 -5.57 -11.81
CA TYR A 80 13.08 -5.28 -11.34
C TYR A 80 12.25 -6.55 -11.17
N THR A 81 12.36 -7.49 -12.11
CA THR A 81 11.59 -8.74 -12.10
C THR A 81 11.97 -9.60 -10.90
N GLU A 82 13.26 -9.72 -10.60
CA GLU A 82 13.76 -10.45 -9.44
C GLU A 82 13.24 -9.84 -8.13
N VAL A 83 13.43 -8.54 -7.93
CA VAL A 83 12.98 -7.84 -6.71
C VAL A 83 11.45 -7.91 -6.58
N SER A 84 10.71 -7.83 -7.69
CA SER A 84 9.25 -7.96 -7.68
C SER A 84 8.78 -9.34 -7.21
N GLU A 85 9.46 -10.42 -7.59
CA GLU A 85 9.15 -11.77 -7.08
C GLU A 85 9.48 -11.90 -5.60
N GLN A 86 10.59 -11.31 -5.13
CA GLN A 86 10.94 -11.30 -3.70
C GLN A 86 9.89 -10.54 -2.86
N VAL A 87 9.38 -9.41 -3.35
CA VAL A 87 8.26 -8.69 -2.72
C VAL A 87 7.02 -9.57 -2.64
N ARG A 88 6.67 -10.30 -3.71
CA ARG A 88 5.50 -11.19 -3.69
C ARG A 88 5.66 -12.34 -2.69
N ARG A 89 6.87 -12.90 -2.57
CA ARG A 89 7.18 -13.95 -1.58
C ARG A 89 7.11 -13.44 -0.15
N SER A 90 7.73 -12.31 0.16
CA SER A 90 7.73 -11.70 1.50
C SER A 90 6.31 -11.36 1.97
N ILE A 91 5.47 -10.77 1.11
CA ILE A 91 4.04 -10.53 1.41
C ILE A 91 3.30 -11.83 1.77
N ARG A 92 3.57 -12.92 1.06
CA ARG A 92 2.95 -14.23 1.33
C ARG A 92 3.43 -14.77 2.67
N THR A 93 4.72 -14.71 2.95
CA THR A 93 5.33 -15.19 4.20
C THR A 93 4.81 -14.41 5.41
N ASP A 94 4.78 -13.09 5.32
CA ASP A 94 4.27 -12.20 6.37
C ASP A 94 2.82 -12.53 6.74
N LYS A 95 1.97 -12.69 5.71
CA LYS A 95 0.58 -13.08 5.90
C LYS A 95 0.45 -14.47 6.54
N SER A 96 1.24 -15.45 6.10
CA SER A 96 1.24 -16.80 6.69
C SER A 96 1.64 -16.77 8.16
N LYS A 97 2.74 -16.09 8.52
CA LYS A 97 3.21 -15.96 9.90
C LYS A 97 2.18 -15.29 10.81
N TYR A 98 1.51 -14.25 10.32
CA TYR A 98 0.46 -13.58 11.08
C TYR A 98 -0.74 -14.50 11.35
N VAL A 99 -1.21 -15.22 10.33
CA VAL A 99 -2.32 -16.18 10.49
C VAL A 99 -1.94 -17.31 11.45
N GLU A 100 -0.72 -17.82 11.36
CA GLU A 100 -0.19 -18.85 12.26
C GLU A 100 -0.11 -18.36 13.71
N GLY A 101 0.41 -17.14 13.95
CA GLY A 101 0.44 -16.53 15.27
C GLY A 101 -0.96 -16.31 15.87
N LEU A 102 -1.93 -15.90 15.06
CA LEU A 102 -3.34 -15.82 15.49
C LEU A 102 -3.90 -17.20 15.86
N ALA A 103 -3.61 -18.23 15.06
CA ALA A 103 -4.07 -19.59 15.32
C ALA A 103 -3.51 -20.14 16.64
N MET A 104 -2.21 -19.96 16.89
CA MET A 104 -1.57 -20.34 18.16
C MET A 104 -2.22 -19.62 19.36
N THR A 105 -2.51 -18.32 19.21
CA THR A 105 -3.14 -17.53 20.28
C THR A 105 -4.57 -17.99 20.54
N ALA A 106 -5.33 -18.30 19.49
CA ALA A 106 -6.68 -18.86 19.61
C ALA A 106 -6.66 -20.22 20.33
N GLU A 107 -5.73 -21.09 19.98
CA GLU A 107 -5.57 -22.40 20.61
C GLU A 107 -5.27 -22.27 22.11
N LYS A 108 -4.37 -21.36 22.50
CA LYS A 108 -4.08 -21.07 23.89
C LYS A 108 -5.31 -20.55 24.64
N ALA A 109 -6.03 -19.58 24.08
CA ALA A 109 -7.25 -19.04 24.68
C ALA A 109 -8.33 -20.11 24.88
N ALA A 110 -8.46 -21.05 23.93
CA ALA A 110 -9.38 -22.18 24.06
C ALA A 110 -8.98 -23.11 25.21
N ARG A 111 -7.70 -23.45 25.35
CA ARG A 111 -7.19 -24.28 26.45
C ARG A 111 -7.40 -23.62 27.83
N GLU A 112 -7.27 -22.30 27.90
CA GLU A 112 -7.44 -21.51 29.14
C GLU A 112 -8.91 -21.18 29.44
N GLY A 113 -9.85 -21.53 28.55
CA GLY A 113 -11.27 -21.19 28.70
C GLY A 113 -11.59 -19.71 28.50
N ASN A 114 -10.70 -18.93 27.89
CA ASN A 114 -10.92 -17.50 27.61
C ASN A 114 -11.76 -17.30 26.34
N ILE A 115 -13.08 -17.48 26.49
CA ILE A 115 -14.04 -17.44 25.37
C ILE A 115 -14.05 -16.09 24.64
N ARG A 116 -13.88 -14.97 25.37
CA ARG A 116 -13.89 -13.63 24.79
C ARG A 116 -12.72 -13.43 23.82
N GLN A 117 -11.51 -13.76 24.25
CA GLN A 117 -10.33 -13.65 23.38
C GLN A 117 -10.41 -14.60 22.19
N LEU A 118 -10.89 -15.83 22.40
CA LEU A 118 -11.10 -16.79 21.32
C LEU A 118 -12.03 -16.25 20.23
N TYR A 119 -13.15 -15.63 20.61
CA TYR A 119 -14.09 -15.02 19.68
C TYR A 119 -13.47 -13.87 18.88
N ASP A 120 -12.78 -12.95 19.56
CA ASP A 120 -12.14 -11.79 18.92
C ASP A 120 -11.06 -12.22 17.91
N ILE A 121 -10.26 -13.24 18.24
CA ILE A 121 -9.22 -13.77 17.34
C ILE A 121 -9.85 -14.48 16.14
N THR A 122 -10.88 -15.30 16.36
CA THR A 122 -11.58 -16.02 15.28
C THR A 122 -12.24 -15.06 14.30
N LYS A 123 -12.74 -13.91 14.78
CA LYS A 123 -13.27 -12.84 13.93
C LYS A 123 -12.20 -12.16 13.07
N LYS A 124 -10.95 -12.09 13.55
CA LYS A 124 -9.79 -11.54 12.80
C LYS A 124 -9.21 -12.53 11.79
N LEU A 125 -9.39 -13.83 12.02
CA LEU A 125 -8.93 -14.84 11.07
C LEU A 125 -9.70 -14.73 9.75
N PRO A 126 -9.02 -14.82 8.60
CA PRO A 126 -9.69 -14.81 7.31
C PRO A 126 -10.54 -16.07 7.18
N VAL A 127 -11.84 -15.93 7.41
CA VAL A 127 -12.81 -16.99 7.13
C VAL A 127 -12.85 -17.18 5.61
N ASN A 128 -12.20 -18.24 5.13
CA ASN A 128 -12.37 -18.73 3.76
C ASN A 128 -13.80 -19.28 3.64
N ARG A 129 -14.80 -18.40 3.39
CA ARG A 129 -16.13 -18.86 2.97
C ARG A 129 -16.00 -19.39 1.55
N ARG A 130 -15.61 -20.65 1.39
CA ARG A 130 -16.01 -21.38 0.17
C ARG A 130 -17.52 -21.35 0.19
N LYS A 131 -18.15 -20.61 -0.73
CA LYS A 131 -19.60 -20.64 -0.88
C LYS A 131 -19.98 -22.11 -1.10
N ALA A 132 -20.79 -22.67 -0.21
CA ALA A 132 -21.40 -23.97 -0.47
C ALA A 132 -22.21 -23.83 -1.77
N GLU A 133 -22.04 -24.76 -2.71
CA GLU A 133 -22.92 -24.87 -3.87
C GLU A 133 -24.35 -25.03 -3.35
N ARG A 134 -25.22 -24.11 -3.74
CA ARG A 134 -26.65 -24.24 -3.42
C ARG A 134 -27.17 -25.41 -4.28
N PRO A 135 -27.86 -26.41 -3.69
CA PRO A 135 -28.54 -27.40 -4.50
C PRO A 135 -29.60 -26.69 -5.35
N MET A 136 -29.49 -26.81 -6.67
CA MET A 136 -30.54 -26.37 -7.57
C MET A 136 -31.74 -27.32 -7.39
N LYS A 137 -32.92 -26.74 -7.19
CA LYS A 137 -34.20 -27.45 -7.23
C LYS A 137 -34.61 -27.68 -8.68
#